data_AF-A0A7J2VUT8-F1
#
_entry.id   AF-A0A7J2VUT8-F1
#
_cell.length_a   1.000
_cell.length_b   1.000
_cell.length_c   1.000
_cell.angle_alpha   90.00
_cell.angle_beta   90.00
_cell.angle_gamma   90.00
#
_symmetry.space_group_name_H-M   'P 1'
#
loop_
_entity.id
_entity.type
_entity.pdbx_description
1 polymer ?
#
loop_
_entity_poly.entity_id
_entity_poly.type
_entity_poly.pdbx_seq_one_letter_code
_entity_poly.pdbx_strand_id
1 'polypeptide(L)'
;MVSYCKFIRGNEIYLVIAEKELGDPSISKLKEIIESNKDASKIYVITRSVSLDVACYLRKYKARVIDDIPFDKEERVIERFAKEYGLKEINSF
;
A
#
# COMPACT_ATOMS: atom_id res chain seq x y z
N MET A 1 3.01 -0.29 12.36
CA MET A 1 3.03 -1.71 11.94
C MET A 1 2.50 -1.71 10.53
N VAL A 2 3.24 -2.23 9.54
CA VAL A 2 2.75 -2.22 8.15
C VAL A 2 1.47 -3.03 8.06
N SER A 3 0.36 -2.41 7.67
CA SER A 3 -0.86 -3.10 7.26
C SER A 3 -0.97 -3.08 5.74
N TYR A 4 -1.54 -4.11 5.15
CA TYR A 4 -1.84 -4.12 3.73
C TYR A 4 -3.10 -4.94 3.46
N CYS A 5 -3.80 -4.60 2.38
CA CYS A 5 -4.95 -5.36 1.90
C CYS A 5 -5.00 -5.36 0.36
N LYS A 6 -5.59 -6.42 -0.20
CA LYS A 6 -5.83 -6.54 -1.63
C LYS A 6 -7.27 -6.21 -1.97
N PHE A 7 -7.43 -5.46 -3.05
CA PHE A 7 -8.73 -5.09 -3.57
C PHE A 7 -8.81 -5.36 -5.07
N ILE A 8 -10.04 -5.44 -5.57
CA ILE A 8 -10.36 -5.56 -6.99
C ILE A 8 -11.27 -4.41 -7.42
N ARG A 9 -11.02 -3.90 -8.62
CA ARG A 9 -11.92 -2.99 -9.33
C ARG A 9 -11.85 -3.30 -10.82
N GLY A 10 -12.95 -3.82 -11.37
CA GLY A 10 -12.95 -4.37 -12.72
C GLY A 10 -12.04 -5.60 -12.80
N ASN A 11 -11.10 -5.60 -13.74
CA ASN A 11 -10.13 -6.69 -13.93
C ASN A 11 -8.75 -6.38 -13.31
N GLU A 12 -8.64 -5.30 -12.55
CA GLU A 12 -7.37 -4.89 -11.93
C GLU A 12 -7.35 -5.23 -10.43
N ILE A 13 -6.21 -5.77 -9.98
CA ILE A 13 -5.93 -6.03 -8.57
C ILE A 13 -5.11 -4.87 -8.01
N TYR A 14 -5.55 -4.33 -6.87
CA TYR A 14 -4.96 -3.21 -6.17
C TYR A 14 -4.38 -3.71 -4.85
N LEU A 15 -3.07 -3.55 -4.65
CA LEU A 15 -2.42 -3.75 -3.37
C LEU A 15 -2.31 -2.40 -2.67
N VAL A 16 -2.96 -2.26 -1.51
CA VAL A 16 -2.91 -1.04 -0.71
C VAL A 16 -2.14 -1.34 0.56
N ILE A 17 -1.05 -0.62 0.78
CA ILE A 17 -0.17 -0.74 1.94
C ILE A 17 -0.26 0.55 2.73
N ALA A 18 -0.36 0.47 4.05
CA ALA A 18 -0.35 1.63 4.93
C ALA A 18 0.66 1.44 6.06
N GLU A 19 1.54 2.43 6.21
CA GLU A 19 2.39 2.60 7.39
C GLU A 19 2.64 4.10 7.59
N LYS A 20 2.48 4.58 8.82
CA LYS A 20 2.56 6.02 9.11
C LYS A 20 3.91 6.62 8.72
N GLU A 21 4.99 5.89 8.98
CA GLU A 21 6.38 6.30 8.72
C GLU A 21 7.15 5.13 8.14
N LEU A 22 7.63 5.30 6.91
CA LEU A 22 8.40 4.32 6.17
C LEU A 22 9.88 4.69 6.19
N GLY A 23 10.64 4.09 7.10
CA GLY A 23 12.10 4.19 7.13
C GLY A 23 12.78 3.04 6.39
N ASP A 24 14.11 3.09 6.29
CA ASP A 24 14.91 2.04 5.63
C ASP A 24 14.64 0.62 6.17
N PRO A 25 14.39 0.40 7.48
CA PRO A 25 14.00 -0.91 7.99
C PRO A 25 12.69 -1.47 7.38
N SER A 26 11.81 -0.60 6.86
CA SER A 26 10.55 -1.01 6.23
C SER A 26 10.76 -1.62 4.84
N ILE A 27 11.92 -1.43 4.18
CA ILE A 27 12.21 -1.98 2.84
C ILE A 27 12.06 -3.50 2.82
N SER A 28 12.58 -4.22 3.81
CA SER A 28 12.50 -5.68 3.88
C SER A 28 11.05 -6.17 3.93
N LYS A 29 10.20 -5.47 4.70
CA LYS A 29 8.77 -5.80 4.82
C LYS A 29 8.02 -5.46 3.54
N LEU A 30 8.23 -4.27 2.97
CA LEU A 30 7.64 -3.89 1.68
C LEU A 30 8.01 -4.89 0.58
N LYS A 31 9.26 -5.37 0.60
CA LYS A 31 9.72 -6.39 -0.33
C LYS A 31 8.98 -7.71 -0.18
N GLU A 32 8.84 -8.21 1.04
CA GLU A 32 8.07 -9.42 1.29
C GLU A 32 6.61 -9.28 0.82
N ILE A 33 5.96 -8.15 1.16
CA ILE A 33 4.57 -7.88 0.80
C ILE A 33 4.40 -7.78 -0.72
N ILE A 34 5.21 -6.99 -1.40
CA ILE A 34 5.09 -6.78 -2.85
C ILE A 34 5.44 -8.05 -3.62
N GLU A 35 6.49 -8.78 -3.22
CA GLU A 35 6.88 -10.03 -3.89
C GLU A 35 5.86 -11.16 -3.66
N SER A 36 5.15 -11.15 -2.53
CA SER A 36 4.06 -12.11 -2.26
C SER A 36 2.76 -11.74 -3.00
N ASN A 37 2.66 -10.51 -3.50
CA ASN A 37 1.47 -9.98 -4.19
C ASN A 37 1.81 -9.52 -5.63
N LYS A 38 2.61 -10.31 -6.35
CA LYS A 38 2.99 -10.04 -7.75
C LYS A 38 1.81 -10.02 -8.73
N ASP A 39 0.66 -10.57 -8.32
CA ASP A 39 -0.60 -10.50 -9.05
C ASP A 39 -1.22 -9.08 -9.04
N ALA A 40 -0.78 -8.20 -8.13
CA ALA A 40 -1.28 -6.84 -8.06
C ALA A 40 -0.89 -6.03 -9.31
N SER A 41 -1.89 -5.55 -10.02
CA SER A 41 -1.71 -4.67 -11.18
C SER A 41 -1.28 -3.26 -10.76
N LYS A 42 -1.73 -2.80 -9.59
CA LYS A 42 -1.43 -1.49 -9.04
C LYS A 42 -1.06 -1.60 -7.57
N ILE A 43 -0.03 -0.85 -7.16
CA ILE A 43 0.44 -0.78 -5.78
C ILE A 43 0.29 0.65 -5.28
N TYR A 44 -0.40 0.80 -4.17
CA TYR A 44 -0.61 2.07 -3.47
C TYR A 44 -0.01 1.98 -2.08
N VAL A 45 0.72 3.01 -1.70
CA VAL A 45 1.37 3.09 -0.39
C VAL A 45 0.96 4.39 0.28
N ILE A 46 0.23 4.28 1.38
CA ILE A 46 -0.25 5.42 2.14
C ILE A 46 0.70 5.61 3.32
N THR A 47 1.30 6.80 3.42
CA THR A 47 2.28 7.12 4.47
C THR A 47 2.41 8.61 4.65
N ARG A 48 2.78 9.08 5.86
CA ARG A 48 3.05 10.51 6.09
C ARG A 48 4.52 10.89 5.89
N SER A 49 5.41 9.91 5.96
CA SER A 49 6.84 10.14 5.88
C SER A 49 7.50 8.92 5.25
N VAL A 50 8.39 9.16 4.29
CA VAL A 50 9.09 8.10 3.58
C VAL A 50 10.56 8.49 3.45
N SER A 51 11.46 7.55 3.79
CA SER A 51 12.89 7.75 3.54
C SER A 51 13.18 7.74 2.04
N LEU A 52 14.30 8.34 1.65
CA LEU A 52 14.69 8.40 0.24
C LEU A 52 14.90 7.00 -0.35
N ASP A 53 15.51 6.09 0.40
CA ASP A 53 15.74 4.71 -0.04
C ASP A 53 14.42 3.93 -0.23
N VAL A 54 13.45 4.11 0.67
CA VAL A 54 12.12 3.52 0.49
C VAL A 54 11.41 4.13 -0.72
N ALA A 55 11.47 5.45 -0.91
CA ALA A 55 10.87 6.09 -2.08
C ALA A 55 11.48 5.58 -3.40
N CYS A 56 12.80 5.40 -3.45
CA CYS A 56 13.51 4.79 -4.56
C CYS A 56 13.06 3.35 -4.81
N TYR A 57 12.93 2.56 -3.73
CA TYR A 57 12.43 1.19 -3.81
C TYR A 57 11.01 1.13 -4.37
N LEU A 58 10.08 1.93 -3.83
CA LEU A 58 8.69 1.98 -4.28
C LEU A 58 8.58 2.42 -5.75
N ARG A 59 9.42 3.37 -6.18
CA ARG A 59 9.49 3.81 -7.58
C ARG A 59 9.87 2.66 -8.53
N LYS A 60 10.77 1.76 -8.14
CA LYS A 60 11.14 0.58 -8.93
C LYS A 60 9.93 -0.31 -9.23
N TYR A 61 8.99 -0.41 -8.30
CA TYR A 61 7.75 -1.20 -8.43
C TYR A 61 6.57 -0.38 -8.98
N LYS A 62 6.82 0.85 -9.45
CA LYS A 62 5.77 1.79 -9.90
C LYS A 62 4.67 2.00 -8.85
N ALA A 63 5.02 1.87 -7.58
CA ALA A 63 4.08 2.08 -6.48
C ALA A 63 3.76 3.57 -6.35
N ARG A 64 2.49 3.88 -6.13
CA ARG A 64 2.01 5.24 -5.95
C ARG A 64 1.95 5.56 -4.47
N VAL A 65 2.76 6.53 -4.05
CA VAL A 65 2.77 7.02 -2.68
C VAL A 65 1.66 8.07 -2.51
N ILE A 66 0.95 7.98 -1.39
CA ILE A 66 -0.14 8.89 -1.00
C ILE A 66 0.20 9.41 0.40
N ASP A 67 0.31 10.72 0.53
CA ASP A 67 0.69 11.43 1.76
C ASP A 67 -0.36 12.46 2.22
N ASP A 68 -1.41 12.67 1.43
CA ASP A 68 -2.48 13.64 1.68
C ASP A 68 -3.67 13.06 2.50
N ILE A 69 -3.67 11.76 2.80
CA ILE A 69 -4.73 11.13 3.59
C ILE A 69 -4.47 11.29 5.10
N PRO A 70 -5.47 11.74 5.90
CA PRO A 70 -5.38 11.75 7.35
C PRO A 70 -5.05 10.36 7.90
N PHE A 71 -3.90 10.24 8.55
CA PHE A 71 -3.37 8.97 9.03
C PHE A 71 -3.74 8.77 10.50
N ASP A 72 -4.91 8.18 10.76
CA ASP A 72 -5.37 7.86 12.12
C ASP A 72 -4.85 6.49 12.59
N LYS A 73 -5.17 5.44 11.82
CA LYS A 73 -4.73 4.04 12.00
C LYS A 73 -4.58 3.38 10.63
N GLU A 74 -3.60 2.51 10.48
CA GLU A 74 -3.24 1.88 9.20
C GLU A 74 -4.45 1.18 8.53
N GLU A 75 -5.18 0.33 9.25
CA GLU A 75 -6.36 -0.37 8.71
C GLU A 75 -7.47 0.59 8.29
N ARG A 76 -7.80 1.58 9.12
CA ARG A 76 -8.84 2.58 8.81
C ARG A 76 -8.51 3.41 7.59
N VAL A 77 -7.23 3.73 7.40
CA VAL A 77 -6.75 4.47 6.24
C VAL A 77 -6.94 3.64 4.97
N ILE A 78 -6.65 2.34 5.03
CA ILE A 78 -6.88 1.40 3.93
C ILE A 78 -8.39 1.28 3.62
N GLU A 79 -9.23 1.11 4.63
CA GLU A 79 -10.70 1.04 4.47
C GLU A 79 -11.26 2.31 3.83
N ARG A 80 -10.80 3.48 4.30
CA ARG A 80 -11.21 4.77 3.75
C ARG A 80 -10.79 4.92 2.29
N PHE A 81 -9.53 4.60 1.99
CA PHE A 81 -9.03 4.62 0.62
C PHE A 81 -9.84 3.69 -0.28
N ALA A 82 -10.12 2.46 0.17
CA ALA A 82 -10.95 1.52 -0.57
C ALA A 82 -12.36 2.07 -0.85
N LYS A 83 -12.99 2.69 0.16
CA LYS A 83 -14.31 3.31 0.01
C LYS A 83 -14.32 4.49 -0.96
N GLU A 84 -13.33 5.39 -0.87
CA GLU A 84 -13.22 6.58 -1.73
C GLU A 84 -12.94 6.20 -3.19
N TYR A 85 -12.18 5.13 -3.42
CA TYR A 85 -11.82 4.64 -4.76
C TYR A 85 -12.79 3.58 -5.31
N GLY A 86 -13.82 3.21 -4.56
CA GLY A 86 -14.81 2.19 -4.96
C GLY A 86 -14.19 0.80 -5.15
N LEU A 87 -13.20 0.45 -4.32
CA LEU A 87 -12.50 -0.81 -4.35
C LEU A 87 -13.26 -1.88 -3.54
N LYS A 88 -13.31 -3.11 -4.04
CA LYS A 88 -13.90 -4.25 -3.31
C LYS A 88 -12.78 -5.12 -2.76
N GLU A 89 -12.84 -5.45 -1.48
CA GLU A 89 -11.84 -6.32 -0.88
C GLU A 89 -11.85 -7.70 -1.54
N ILE A 90 -10.66 -8.20 -1.89
CA ILE A 90 -10.49 -9.59 -2.27
C ILE A 90 -10.25 -10.31 -0.94
N ASN A 91 -11.29 -10.91 -0.37
CA ASN A 91 -11.10 -11.81 0.78
C ASN A 91 -10.01 -12.81 0.39
N SER A 92 -8.88 -12.78 1.10
CA SER A 92 -7.89 -13.84 1.04
C SER A 92 -8.61 -15.14 1.41
N PHE A 93 -8.71 -16.06 0.45
CA PHE A 93 -9.17 -17.43 0.69
C PHE A 93 -8.23 -18.13 1.68
#